data_AF-A0A1B6FCD4-F1
#
_entry.id   AF-A0A1B6FCD4-F1
#
_cell.length_a   1.000
_cell.length_b   1.000
_cell.length_c   1.000
_cell.angle_alpha   90.00
_cell.angle_beta   90.00
_cell.angle_gamma   90.00
#
_symmetry.space_group_name_H-M   'P 1'
#
loop_
_entity.id
_entity.type
_entity.pdbx_description
1 polymer ?
#
loop_
_entity_poly.entity_id
_entity_poly.type
_entity_poly.pdbx_seq_one_letter_code
_entity_poly.pdbx_strand_id
1 'polypeptide(L)'
;MNVHLTAGQTSEAADTGELSLNLIKKYINYCRRRCGPRMSEAAGEKLKNRYVLMRGGTHAHEIESEKRLSIPITVRQLEAVIRIAESLAKMQLQAFATETHVDEALRLFQVSTLDAAMSGSLAGAEGFTTEEDQEALNRIEKQLKRRFAIGSQVSEHNIVQDFLKQKYPERAIYKVIHTMIRRGELQHRMQRKMLYRLQ
;
A
#
# COMPACT_ATOMS: atom_id res chain seq x y z
N MET A 1 14.68 -33.56 42.47
CA MET A 1 13.71 -33.43 41.37
C MET A 1 13.41 -31.95 41.18
N ASN A 2 13.61 -31.48 39.95
CA ASN A 2 13.27 -30.16 39.36
C ASN A 2 12.01 -29.52 39.99
N VAL A 3 11.84 -28.20 40.06
CA VAL A 3 11.80 -27.31 38.89
C VAL A 3 12.13 -25.85 39.28
N HIS A 4 12.92 -25.19 38.43
CA HIS A 4 13.37 -23.80 38.52
C HIS A 4 12.23 -22.77 38.66
N LEU A 5 12.30 -21.94 39.71
CA LEU A 5 11.64 -20.63 39.80
C LEU A 5 12.59 -19.58 39.21
N THR A 6 12.50 -19.37 37.90
CA THR A 6 13.20 -18.26 37.23
C THR A 6 12.21 -17.51 36.35
N ALA A 7 11.25 -16.86 37.00
CA ALA A 7 10.24 -16.00 36.36
C ALA A 7 10.42 -14.53 36.78
N GLY A 8 11.67 -14.07 36.97
CA GLY A 8 11.95 -12.75 37.52
C GLY A 8 13.18 -12.03 36.96
N GLN A 9 13.79 -12.51 35.87
CA GLN A 9 14.92 -11.84 35.24
C GLN A 9 14.79 -11.89 33.71
N THR A 10 13.78 -11.22 33.18
CA THR A 10 13.99 -10.54 31.90
C THR A 10 14.76 -9.27 32.24
N SER A 11 16.04 -9.29 31.93
CA SER A 11 16.96 -8.17 31.96
C SER A 11 16.27 -6.94 31.35
N GLU A 12 15.85 -6.01 32.20
CA GLU A 12 15.59 -4.63 31.82
C GLU A 12 16.95 -3.96 31.54
N ALA A 13 17.58 -4.39 30.45
CA ALA A 13 18.46 -3.49 29.73
C ALA A 13 17.52 -2.43 29.14
N ALA A 14 17.41 -1.30 29.83
CA ALA A 14 16.75 -0.11 29.35
C ALA A 14 17.52 0.39 28.12
N ASP A 15 17.25 -0.24 26.98
CA ASP A 15 17.63 0.28 25.68
C ASP A 15 16.80 1.55 25.45
N THR A 16 17.48 2.65 25.23
CA THR A 16 16.90 3.98 25.14
C THR A 16 15.90 4.06 24.00
N GLY A 17 14.61 3.87 24.28
CA GLY A 17 13.51 4.26 23.40
C GLY A 17 12.44 3.21 23.11
N GLU A 18 12.66 1.93 23.43
CA GLU A 18 11.68 0.89 23.08
C GLU A 18 10.70 0.60 24.23
N LEU A 19 9.43 0.95 24.01
CA LEU A 19 8.35 0.65 24.95
C LEU A 19 8.06 -0.86 24.95
N SER A 20 7.96 -1.47 26.14
CA SER A 20 7.64 -2.89 26.23
C SER A 20 6.26 -3.21 25.65
N LEU A 21 6.13 -4.36 24.97
CA LEU A 21 4.86 -4.81 24.38
C LEU A 21 3.72 -4.88 25.40
N ASN A 22 4.04 -5.27 26.64
CA ASN A 22 3.08 -5.34 27.74
C ASN A 22 2.56 -3.95 28.13
N LEU A 23 3.43 -2.94 28.15
CA LEU A 23 3.06 -1.55 28.40
C LEU A 23 2.17 -1.01 27.27
N ILE A 24 2.55 -1.22 26.00
CA ILE A 24 1.75 -0.77 24.85
C ILE A 24 0.34 -1.38 24.88
N LYS A 25 0.20 -2.68 25.14
CA LYS A 25 -1.11 -3.35 25.24
C LYS A 25 -1.99 -2.71 26.32
N LYS A 26 -1.43 -2.46 27.50
CA LYS A 26 -2.14 -1.80 28.61
C LYS A 26 -2.51 -0.37 28.24
N TYR A 27 -1.60 0.37 27.61
CA TYR A 27 -1.81 1.76 27.19
C TYR A 27 -2.91 1.88 26.13
N ILE A 28 -2.90 1.04 25.09
CA ILE A 28 -3.96 1.02 24.06
C ILE A 28 -5.32 0.72 24.69
N ASN A 29 -5.40 -0.25 25.61
CA ASN A 29 -6.64 -0.59 26.30
C ASN A 29 -7.15 0.59 27.14
N TYR A 30 -6.26 1.28 27.86
CA TYR A 30 -6.58 2.48 28.62
C TYR A 30 -7.13 3.59 27.71
N CYS A 31 -6.42 3.93 26.62
CA CYS A 31 -6.83 4.97 25.68
C CYS A 31 -8.21 4.66 25.07
N ARG A 32 -8.46 3.41 24.67
CA ARG A 32 -9.75 2.99 24.10
C ARG A 32 -10.92 3.09 25.07
N ARG A 33 -10.68 2.85 26.36
CA ARG A 33 -11.74 2.87 27.40
C ARG A 33 -12.01 4.27 27.96
N ARG A 34 -10.98 5.12 28.04
CA ARG A 34 -11.05 6.41 28.73
C ARG A 34 -11.16 7.61 27.81
N CYS A 35 -10.69 7.50 26.57
CA CYS A 35 -10.64 8.63 25.64
C CYS A 35 -11.55 8.37 24.44
N GLY A 36 -12.52 9.26 24.23
CA GLY A 36 -13.43 9.26 23.10
C GLY A 36 -13.43 10.63 22.42
N PRO A 37 -12.36 10.98 21.68
CA PRO A 37 -12.21 12.33 21.16
C PRO A 37 -13.32 12.69 20.17
N ARG A 38 -13.51 14.00 19.99
CA ARG A 38 -14.39 14.57 18.97
C ARG A 38 -13.63 15.58 18.13
N MET A 39 -14.06 15.76 16.88
CA MET A 39 -13.48 16.78 16.02
C MET A 39 -13.75 18.19 16.58
N SER A 40 -12.76 19.08 16.54
CA SER A 40 -13.00 20.50 16.77
C SER A 40 -13.66 21.16 15.55
N GLU A 41 -14.37 22.26 15.76
CA GLU A 41 -15.06 22.96 14.67
C GLU A 41 -14.08 23.41 13.57
N ALA A 42 -12.95 24.01 13.96
CA ALA A 42 -11.90 24.43 13.04
C ALA A 42 -11.33 23.27 12.20
N ALA A 43 -11.13 22.10 12.83
CA ALA A 43 -10.66 20.90 12.15
C ALA A 43 -11.72 20.35 11.17
N GLY A 44 -13.01 20.45 11.52
CA GLY A 44 -14.13 20.08 10.65
C GLY A 44 -14.22 20.96 9.41
N GLU A 45 -14.10 22.28 9.57
CA GLU A 45 -14.12 23.23 8.45
C GLU A 45 -12.93 23.01 7.49
N LYS A 46 -11.74 22.81 8.05
CA LYS A 46 -10.54 22.47 7.26
C LYS A 46 -10.72 21.19 6.46
N LEU A 47 -11.25 20.14 7.07
CA LEU A 47 -11.50 18.86 6.41
C LEU A 47 -12.52 19.00 5.26
N LYS A 48 -13.60 19.75 5.48
CA LYS A 48 -14.61 20.06 4.46
C LYS A 48 -13.99 20.75 3.26
N ASN A 49 -13.22 21.82 3.49
CA ASN A 49 -12.55 22.57 2.44
C ASN A 49 -11.59 21.69 1.64
N ARG A 50 -10.83 20.82 2.33
CA ARG A 50 -9.90 19.91 1.66
C ARG A 50 -10.61 18.83 0.86
N TYR A 51 -11.73 18.29 1.35
CA TYR A 51 -12.54 17.32 0.62
C TYR A 51 -13.10 17.87 -0.68
N VAL A 52 -13.64 19.10 -0.64
CA VAL A 52 -14.16 19.78 -1.85
C VAL A 52 -13.03 19.99 -2.86
N LEU A 53 -11.86 20.45 -2.42
CA LEU A 53 -10.68 20.61 -3.27
C LEU A 53 -10.24 19.30 -3.91
N MET A 54 -10.15 18.21 -3.13
CA MET A 54 -9.75 16.90 -3.64
C MET A 54 -10.76 16.37 -4.67
N ARG A 55 -12.06 16.46 -4.36
CA ARG A 55 -13.13 15.99 -5.26
C ARG A 55 -13.23 16.84 -6.54
N GLY A 56 -13.02 18.15 -6.44
CA GLY A 56 -12.98 19.05 -7.58
C GLY A 56 -11.77 18.78 -8.49
N GLY A 57 -10.58 18.60 -7.89
CA GLY A 57 -9.37 18.25 -8.62
C GLY A 57 -9.50 16.92 -9.37
N THR A 58 -10.08 15.89 -8.75
CA THR A 58 -10.32 14.61 -9.45
C THR A 58 -11.24 14.78 -10.66
N HIS A 59 -12.33 15.56 -10.54
CA HIS A 59 -13.25 15.77 -11.64
C HIS A 59 -12.60 16.57 -12.79
N ALA A 60 -11.77 17.56 -12.48
CA ALA A 60 -11.01 18.31 -13.48
C ALA A 60 -10.02 17.42 -14.24
N HIS A 61 -9.28 16.56 -13.52
CA HIS A 61 -8.36 15.60 -14.15
C HIS A 61 -9.07 14.56 -15.01
N GLU A 62 -10.26 14.10 -14.63
CA GLU A 62 -11.07 13.19 -15.44
C GLU A 62 -11.53 13.81 -16.76
N ILE A 63 -11.88 15.10 -16.74
CA ILE A 63 -12.25 15.85 -17.95
C ILE A 63 -11.03 16.07 -18.85
N GLU A 64 -9.91 16.49 -18.27
CA GLU A 64 -8.68 16.83 -19.02
C GLU A 64 -8.02 15.58 -19.62
N SER A 65 -8.04 14.45 -18.90
CA SER A 65 -7.37 13.22 -19.35
C SER A 65 -8.26 12.29 -20.17
N GLU A 66 -9.55 12.59 -20.36
CA GLU A 66 -10.60 11.71 -20.92
C GLU A 66 -10.65 10.29 -20.28
N LYS A 67 -9.94 10.11 -19.17
CA LYS A 67 -9.73 8.84 -18.47
C LYS A 67 -10.28 9.02 -17.06
N ARG A 68 -11.29 8.23 -16.72
CA ARG A 68 -11.85 8.21 -15.36
C ARG A 68 -10.79 7.74 -14.37
N LEU A 69 -10.68 8.44 -13.24
CA LEU A 69 -9.83 7.98 -12.15
C LEU A 69 -10.45 6.71 -11.58
N SER A 70 -9.62 5.67 -11.39
CA SER A 70 -10.12 4.37 -10.96
C SER A 70 -10.74 4.36 -9.55
N ILE A 71 -10.48 5.38 -8.73
CA ILE A 71 -10.96 5.47 -7.34
C ILE A 71 -11.73 6.78 -7.14
N PRO A 72 -13.07 6.75 -7.11
CA PRO A 72 -13.87 7.94 -6.87
C PRO A 72 -13.72 8.43 -5.43
N ILE A 73 -13.71 9.74 -5.23
CA ILE A 73 -13.68 10.34 -3.90
C ILE A 73 -15.08 10.34 -3.28
N THR A 74 -15.30 9.50 -2.28
CA THR A 74 -16.61 9.27 -1.65
C THR A 74 -16.68 9.79 -0.22
N VAL A 75 -17.90 10.00 0.28
CA VAL A 75 -18.14 10.38 1.70
C VAL A 75 -17.58 9.36 2.70
N ARG A 76 -17.47 8.08 2.31
CA ARG A 76 -16.85 7.04 3.14
C ARG A 76 -15.37 7.33 3.39
N GLN A 77 -14.67 7.90 2.42
CA GLN A 77 -13.27 8.28 2.60
C GLN A 77 -13.13 9.45 3.57
N LEU A 78 -14.08 10.40 3.55
CA LEU A 78 -14.13 11.48 4.54
C LEU A 78 -14.31 10.92 5.96
N GLU A 79 -15.25 9.99 6.16
CA GLU A 79 -15.40 9.31 7.45
C GLU A 79 -14.14 8.56 7.89
N ALA A 80 -13.41 7.95 6.95
CA ALA A 80 -12.16 7.27 7.25
C ALA A 80 -11.10 8.25 7.76
N VAL A 81 -10.96 9.41 7.12
CA VAL A 81 -10.03 10.47 7.56
C VAL A 81 -10.41 11.00 8.94
N ILE A 82 -11.71 11.20 9.22
CA ILE A 82 -12.19 11.59 10.55
C ILE A 82 -11.75 10.58 11.61
N ARG A 83 -11.95 9.28 11.36
CA ARG A 83 -11.55 8.22 12.30
C ARG A 83 -10.04 8.18 12.53
N ILE A 84 -9.23 8.46 11.51
CA ILE A 84 -7.77 8.55 11.64
C ILE A 84 -7.40 9.74 12.54
N ALA A 85 -7.94 10.93 12.28
CA ALA A 85 -7.69 12.12 13.10
C ALA A 85 -8.10 11.91 14.57
N GLU A 86 -9.27 11.31 14.82
CA GLU A 86 -9.70 10.94 16.17
C GLU A 86 -8.77 9.91 16.83
N SER A 87 -8.23 8.97 16.04
CA SER A 87 -7.28 7.97 16.55
C SER A 87 -5.95 8.61 16.95
N LEU A 88 -5.47 9.61 16.20
CA LEU A 88 -4.27 10.37 16.54
C LEU A 88 -4.45 11.18 17.84
N ALA A 89 -5.58 11.87 17.98
CA ALA A 89 -5.92 12.58 19.22
C ALA A 89 -6.03 11.61 20.41
N LYS A 90 -6.60 10.42 20.18
CA LYS A 90 -6.73 9.36 21.20
C LYS A 90 -5.37 8.83 21.67
N MET A 91 -4.37 8.73 20.79
CA MET A 91 -3.01 8.34 21.15
C MET A 91 -2.34 9.33 22.10
N GLN A 92 -2.70 10.62 21.97
CA GLN A 92 -2.23 11.71 22.83
C GLN A 92 -3.12 11.95 24.05
N LEU A 93 -4.15 11.11 24.26
CA LEU A 93 -5.16 11.26 25.31
C LEU A 93 -5.91 12.61 25.28
N GLN A 94 -5.98 13.25 24.12
CA GLN A 94 -6.69 14.52 23.95
C GLN A 94 -8.19 14.28 23.75
N ALA A 95 -9.02 15.16 24.31
CA ALA A 95 -10.47 15.10 24.16
C ALA A 95 -10.96 15.62 22.80
N PHE A 96 -10.15 16.42 22.11
CA PHE A 96 -10.52 17.03 20.84
C PHE A 96 -9.44 16.81 19.78
N ALA A 97 -9.86 16.42 18.58
CA ALA A 97 -9.00 16.35 17.41
C ALA A 97 -8.88 17.74 16.79
N THR A 98 -7.70 18.33 16.92
CA THR A 98 -7.29 19.60 16.32
C THR A 98 -6.91 19.47 14.84
N GLU A 99 -6.70 20.61 14.18
CA GLU A 99 -6.27 20.68 12.78
C GLU A 99 -4.99 19.89 12.49
N THR A 100 -4.05 19.87 13.44
CA THR A 100 -2.78 19.13 13.31
C THR A 100 -3.02 17.63 13.10
N HIS A 101 -4.03 17.05 13.73
CA HIS A 101 -4.41 15.65 13.52
C HIS A 101 -5.04 15.43 12.16
N VAL A 102 -5.82 16.41 11.68
CA VAL A 102 -6.42 16.35 10.34
C VAL A 102 -5.36 16.46 9.26
N ASP A 103 -4.37 17.33 9.42
CA ASP A 103 -3.26 17.47 8.48
C ASP A 103 -2.47 16.17 8.35
N GLU A 104 -2.17 15.52 9.48
CA GLU A 104 -1.48 14.24 9.49
C GLU A 104 -2.34 13.12 8.91
N ALA A 105 -3.64 13.07 9.23
CA ALA A 105 -4.57 12.11 8.66
C ALA A 105 -4.69 12.26 7.12
N LEU A 106 -4.73 13.50 6.63
CA LEU A 106 -4.76 13.80 5.20
C LEU A 106 -3.46 13.42 4.52
N ARG A 107 -2.31 13.67 5.15
CA ARG A 107 -0.99 13.25 4.64
C ARG A 107 -0.95 11.72 4.46
N LEU A 108 -1.37 10.97 5.47
CA LEU A 108 -1.45 9.50 5.39
C LEU A 108 -2.42 9.04 4.30
N PHE A 109 -3.58 9.70 4.20
CA PHE A 109 -4.59 9.37 3.19
C PHE A 109 -4.10 9.61 1.75
N GLN A 110 -3.39 10.72 1.52
CA GLN A 110 -2.82 11.05 0.20
C GLN A 110 -1.77 10.02 -0.22
N VAL A 111 -0.86 9.64 0.68
CA VAL A 111 0.14 8.60 0.41
C VAL A 111 -0.55 7.25 0.14
N SER A 112 -1.58 6.89 0.91
CA SER A 112 -2.26 5.61 0.71
C SER A 112 -3.12 5.54 -0.55
N THR A 113 -3.72 6.65 -0.98
CA THR A 113 -4.75 6.67 -2.04
C THR A 113 -4.25 7.26 -3.35
N LEU A 114 -3.63 8.45 -3.29
CA LEU A 114 -3.15 9.14 -4.50
C LEU A 114 -1.86 8.52 -5.01
N ASP A 115 -0.91 8.19 -4.14
CA ASP A 115 0.30 7.51 -4.60
C ASP A 115 -0.04 6.09 -5.09
N ALA A 116 -0.95 5.37 -4.44
CA ALA A 116 -1.41 4.07 -4.94
C ALA A 116 -2.13 4.17 -6.31
N ALA A 117 -2.90 5.23 -6.54
CA ALA A 117 -3.58 5.49 -7.81
C ALA A 117 -2.64 5.98 -8.92
N MET A 118 -1.65 6.82 -8.59
CA MET A 118 -0.72 7.43 -9.55
C MET A 118 0.53 6.58 -9.83
N SER A 119 1.05 5.86 -8.83
CA SER A 119 2.28 5.05 -8.96
C SER A 119 2.08 3.77 -9.76
N GLY A 120 0.84 3.38 -10.06
CA GLY A 120 0.55 2.10 -10.69
C GLY A 120 0.98 0.90 -9.83
N SER A 121 1.14 1.05 -8.52
CA SER A 121 1.42 -0.07 -7.61
C SER A 121 0.27 -1.10 -7.60
N LEU A 122 -0.95 -0.64 -7.90
CA LEU A 122 -2.13 -1.48 -8.17
C LEU A 122 -2.33 -1.80 -9.66
N ALA A 123 -1.41 -1.37 -10.53
CA ALA A 123 -1.44 -1.80 -11.92
C ALA A 123 -1.23 -3.32 -11.87
N GLY A 124 -2.22 -4.10 -12.28
CA GLY A 124 -2.18 -5.57 -12.28
C GLY A 124 -3.33 -6.22 -11.50
N ALA A 125 -4.08 -5.47 -10.70
CA ALA A 125 -5.43 -5.89 -10.31
C ALA A 125 -6.40 -5.65 -11.47
N GLU A 126 -7.33 -6.57 -11.71
CA GLU A 126 -8.37 -6.41 -12.74
C GLU A 126 -9.12 -5.09 -12.53
N GLY A 127 -9.13 -4.22 -13.56
CA GLY A 127 -9.79 -2.90 -13.52
C GLY A 127 -8.91 -1.68 -13.21
N PHE A 128 -7.60 -1.84 -12.93
CA PHE A 128 -6.71 -0.75 -12.46
C PHE A 128 -5.50 -0.45 -13.36
N THR A 129 -5.47 -0.99 -14.58
CA THR A 129 -4.43 -0.72 -15.60
C THR A 129 -5.01 0.15 -16.70
N THR A 130 -4.26 1.16 -17.17
CA THR A 130 -4.65 1.88 -18.41
C THR A 130 -4.72 0.90 -19.57
N GLU A 131 -5.57 1.13 -20.57
CA GLU A 131 -5.69 0.24 -21.75
C GLU A 131 -4.34 0.06 -22.47
N GLU A 132 -3.56 1.15 -22.56
CA GLU A 132 -2.20 1.15 -23.12
C GLU A 132 -1.23 0.27 -22.33
N ASP A 133 -1.26 0.36 -20.99
CA ASP A 133 -0.46 -0.52 -20.14
C ASP A 133 -0.93 -1.97 -20.23
N GLN A 134 -2.24 -2.21 -20.34
CA GLN A 134 -2.82 -3.54 -20.51
C GLN A 134 -2.36 -4.18 -21.81
N GLU A 135 -2.34 -3.42 -22.90
CA GLU A 135 -1.80 -3.88 -24.18
C GLU A 135 -0.31 -4.19 -24.09
N ALA A 136 0.49 -3.31 -23.47
CA ALA A 136 1.92 -3.55 -23.30
C ALA A 136 2.18 -4.82 -22.48
N LEU A 137 1.47 -5.02 -21.38
CA LEU A 137 1.56 -6.23 -20.54
C LEU A 137 1.14 -7.48 -21.31
N ASN A 138 0.04 -7.41 -22.07
CA ASN A 138 -0.43 -8.52 -22.91
C ASN A 138 0.57 -8.88 -24.02
N ARG A 139 1.24 -7.88 -24.61
CA ARG A 139 2.31 -8.10 -25.62
C ARG A 139 3.51 -8.79 -24.98
N ILE A 140 3.98 -8.31 -23.83
CA ILE A 140 5.08 -8.92 -23.07
C ILE A 140 4.71 -10.37 -22.69
N GLU A 141 3.51 -10.61 -22.14
CA GLU A 141 3.04 -11.94 -21.75
C GLU A 141 2.99 -12.90 -22.96
N LYS A 142 2.43 -12.47 -24.10
CA LYS A 142 2.39 -13.29 -25.32
C LYS A 142 3.79 -13.62 -25.84
N GLN A 143 4.71 -12.65 -25.83
CA GLN A 143 6.08 -12.87 -26.28
C GLN A 143 6.84 -13.82 -25.34
N LEU A 144 6.67 -13.64 -24.03
CA LEU A 144 7.27 -14.51 -23.02
C LEU A 144 6.73 -15.94 -23.18
N LYS A 145 5.42 -16.11 -23.35
CA LYS A 145 4.79 -17.42 -23.60
C LYS A 145 5.20 -18.07 -24.94
N ARG A 146 5.56 -17.29 -25.96
CA ARG A 146 6.06 -17.84 -27.24
C ARG A 146 7.53 -18.26 -27.18
N ARG A 147 8.36 -17.49 -26.47
CA ARG A 147 9.82 -17.74 -26.37
C ARG A 147 10.17 -18.84 -25.37
N PHE A 148 9.35 -19.03 -24.34
CA PHE A 148 9.58 -20.01 -23.30
C PHE A 148 8.77 -21.28 -23.54
N ALA A 149 9.38 -22.41 -23.85
CA ALA A 149 8.63 -23.67 -23.88
C ALA A 149 8.24 -24.11 -22.46
N ILE A 150 7.13 -24.83 -22.32
CA ILE A 150 6.76 -25.47 -21.04
C ILE A 150 7.87 -26.45 -20.65
N GLY A 151 8.31 -26.42 -19.39
CA GLY A 151 9.41 -27.24 -18.90
C GLY A 151 10.82 -26.70 -19.17
N SER A 152 10.95 -25.54 -19.83
CA SER A 152 12.25 -24.88 -20.02
C SER A 152 12.62 -23.96 -18.84
N GLN A 153 13.92 -23.71 -18.68
CA GLN A 153 14.45 -22.79 -17.66
C GLN A 153 15.36 -21.76 -18.31
N VAL A 154 15.22 -20.49 -17.91
CA VAL A 154 16.05 -19.38 -18.39
C VAL A 154 16.31 -18.41 -17.25
N SER A 155 17.42 -17.67 -17.37
CA SER A 155 17.76 -16.61 -16.43
C SER A 155 16.78 -15.45 -16.50
N GLU A 156 16.30 -15.00 -15.34
CA GLU A 156 15.46 -13.81 -15.22
C GLU A 156 16.17 -12.55 -15.74
N HIS A 157 17.48 -12.44 -15.48
CA HIS A 157 18.29 -11.32 -15.93
C HIS A 157 18.29 -11.19 -17.46
N ASN A 158 18.46 -12.31 -18.17
CA ASN A 158 18.49 -12.30 -19.64
C ASN A 158 17.13 -11.88 -20.22
N ILE A 159 16.03 -12.34 -19.61
CA ILE A 159 14.68 -11.96 -20.00
C ILE A 159 14.50 -10.45 -19.83
N VAL A 160 14.85 -9.92 -18.66
CA VAL A 160 14.73 -8.49 -18.38
C VAL A 160 15.55 -7.66 -19.37
N GLN A 161 16.81 -8.05 -19.63
CA GLN A 161 17.68 -7.36 -20.59
C GLN A 161 17.13 -7.40 -22.03
N ASP A 162 16.56 -8.52 -22.46
CA ASP A 162 15.98 -8.65 -23.80
C ASP A 162 14.75 -7.76 -24.02
N PHE A 163 13.91 -7.61 -23.00
CA PHE A 163 12.75 -6.73 -23.06
C PHE A 163 13.11 -5.25 -22.86
N LEU A 164 14.17 -4.96 -22.08
CA LEU A 164 14.73 -3.61 -21.98
C LEU A 164 15.30 -3.12 -23.32
N LYS A 165 15.97 -3.99 -24.09
CA LYS A 165 16.44 -3.66 -25.46
C LYS A 165 15.31 -3.31 -26.42
N GLN A 166 14.12 -3.87 -26.19
CA GLN A 166 12.90 -3.57 -26.97
C GLN A 166 12.17 -2.31 -26.47
N LYS A 167 12.77 -1.55 -25.54
CA LYS A 167 12.24 -0.33 -24.93
C LYS A 167 10.97 -0.54 -24.10
N TYR A 168 10.75 -1.74 -23.56
CA TYR A 168 9.71 -1.92 -22.56
C TYR A 168 10.17 -1.38 -21.20
N PRO A 169 9.28 -0.75 -20.41
CA PRO A 169 9.63 -0.27 -19.09
C PRO A 169 9.89 -1.45 -18.15
N GLU A 170 10.98 -1.34 -17.37
CA GLU A 170 11.45 -2.39 -16.45
C GLU A 170 10.35 -2.87 -15.50
N ARG A 171 9.55 -1.93 -14.98
CA ARG A 171 8.40 -2.20 -14.11
C ARG A 171 7.37 -3.13 -14.73
N ALA A 172 7.06 -2.98 -16.02
CA ALA A 172 6.08 -3.82 -16.70
C ALA A 172 6.58 -5.26 -16.85
N ILE A 173 7.88 -5.45 -17.08
CA ILE A 173 8.49 -6.76 -17.26
C ILE A 173 8.42 -7.58 -15.97
N TYR A 174 8.92 -7.02 -14.86
CA TYR A 174 8.86 -7.70 -13.55
C TYR A 174 7.43 -7.98 -13.12
N LYS A 175 6.50 -7.09 -13.45
CA LYS A 175 5.09 -7.27 -13.15
C LYS A 175 4.48 -8.47 -13.90
N VAL A 176 4.73 -8.63 -15.19
CA VAL A 176 4.26 -9.80 -15.96
C VAL A 176 4.84 -11.10 -15.37
N ILE A 177 6.15 -11.10 -15.08
CA ILE A 177 6.83 -12.26 -14.46
C ILE A 177 6.15 -12.61 -13.13
N HIS A 178 5.92 -11.63 -12.28
CA HIS A 178 5.30 -11.84 -10.97
C HIS A 178 3.84 -12.31 -11.08
N THR A 179 3.07 -11.77 -12.03
CA THR A 179 1.70 -12.22 -12.29
C THR A 179 1.67 -13.68 -12.78
N MET A 180 2.57 -14.06 -13.68
CA MET A 180 2.67 -15.45 -14.15
C MET A 180 3.10 -16.42 -13.03
N ILE A 181 3.94 -15.98 -12.09
CA ILE A 181 4.29 -16.77 -10.90
C ILE A 181 3.07 -16.95 -9.98
N ARG A 182 2.30 -15.88 -9.73
CA ARG A 182 1.07 -15.97 -8.92
C ARG A 182 0.03 -16.90 -9.54
N ARG A 183 -0.07 -16.92 -10.87
CA ARG A 183 -0.94 -17.83 -11.63
C ARG A 183 -0.43 -19.28 -11.64
N GLY A 184 0.77 -19.54 -11.13
CA GLY A 184 1.38 -20.87 -11.12
C GLY A 184 2.02 -21.27 -12.46
N GLU A 185 2.11 -20.37 -13.44
CA GLU A 185 2.70 -20.65 -14.76
C GLU A 185 4.24 -20.59 -14.74
N LEU A 186 4.83 -19.87 -13.78
CA LEU A 186 6.28 -19.74 -13.61
C LEU A 186 6.69 -20.04 -12.16
N GLN A 187 7.89 -20.59 -11.98
CA GLN A 187 8.48 -20.86 -10.68
C GLN A 187 9.92 -20.36 -10.62
N HIS A 188 10.28 -19.63 -9.56
CA HIS A 188 11.68 -19.30 -9.30
C HIS A 188 12.47 -20.55 -8.86
N ARG A 189 13.63 -20.75 -9.45
CA ARG A 189 14.64 -21.74 -9.04
C ARG A 189 16.00 -21.07 -8.86
N MET A 190 16.93 -21.78 -8.21
CA MET A 190 18.32 -21.32 -7.99
C MET A 190 18.40 -19.93 -7.35
N GLN A 191 17.86 -19.78 -6.14
CA GLN A 191 17.88 -18.50 -5.39
C GLN A 191 17.31 -17.32 -6.19
N ARG A 192 16.19 -17.52 -6.90
CA ARG A 192 15.52 -16.53 -7.77
C ARG A 192 16.30 -16.10 -9.02
N LYS A 193 17.42 -16.73 -9.36
CA LYS A 193 18.18 -16.38 -10.58
C LYS A 193 17.59 -16.96 -11.87
N MET A 194 16.79 -18.02 -11.74
CA MET A 194 16.22 -18.77 -12.87
C MET A 194 14.69 -18.84 -12.76
N LEU A 195 14.02 -18.71 -13.90
CA LEU A 195 12.58 -18.94 -14.04
C LEU A 195 12.35 -20.26 -14.76
N TYR A 196 11.51 -21.11 -14.18
CA TYR A 196 11.07 -22.39 -14.74
C TYR A 196 9.59 -22.29 -15.14
N ARG A 197 9.25 -22.68 -16.36
CA ARG A 197 7.86 -22.64 -16.82
C ARG A 197 7.12 -23.94 -16.50
N LEU A 198 6.08 -23.80 -15.69
CA LEU A 198 5.13 -24.84 -15.32
C LEU A 198 4.00 -24.94 -16.35
N GLN A 199 3.24 -26.04 -16.28
CA GLN A 199 2.16 -26.37 -17.20
C GLN A 199 0.83 -25.75 -16.75
#